data_AF-A0A842YBA8-F1
#
_entry.id   AF-A0A842YBA8-F1
#
_cell.length_a   1.000
_cell.length_b   1.000
_cell.length_c   1.000
_cell.angle_alpha   90.00
_cell.angle_beta   90.00
_cell.angle_gamma   90.00
#
_symmetry.space_group_name_H-M   'P 1'
#
loop_
_entity.id
_entity.type
_entity.pdbx_description
1 polymer ?
#
loop_
_entity_poly.entity_id
_entity_poly.type
_entity_poly.pdbx_seq_one_letter_code
_entity_poly.pdbx_strand_id
1 'polypeptide(L)'
;MSDQLELMVKYLIHLQFYSEEEDVIFSRDQKQKLSIPGIGEVVAAFENEFQQHVHLIRKKEYRTFLNAINKKIPFDVESVLVDFNKSVSELGGHNLTDELSANFLIGPIRSFLHSREFDACIYEVK
;
A
#
# COMPACT_ATOMS: atom_id res chain seq x y z
N MET A 1 -22.50 -0.04 7.59
CA MET A 1 -21.55 1.10 7.56
C MET A 1 -20.20 0.49 7.23
N SER A 2 -19.55 0.86 6.12
CA SER A 2 -18.21 0.34 5.85
C SER A 2 -17.24 0.94 6.86
N ASP A 3 -16.34 0.11 7.36
CA ASP A 3 -15.33 0.50 8.32
C ASP A 3 -14.37 1.52 7.69
N GLN A 4 -14.14 2.66 8.36
CA GLN A 4 -13.36 3.77 7.82
C GLN A 4 -11.90 3.38 7.54
N LEU A 5 -11.35 2.45 8.31
CA LEU A 5 -10.02 1.89 8.11
C LEU A 5 -9.98 1.03 6.85
N GLU A 6 -10.98 0.19 6.61
CA GLU A 6 -11.06 -0.65 5.42
C GLU A 6 -11.20 0.19 4.15
N LEU A 7 -12.00 1.25 4.20
CA LEU A 7 -12.08 2.24 3.12
C LEU A 7 -10.73 2.95 2.90
N MET A 8 -10.01 3.30 3.96
CA MET A 8 -8.68 3.93 3.86
C MET A 8 -7.68 2.97 3.20
N VAL A 9 -7.65 1.69 3.60
CA VAL A 9 -6.78 0.69 2.98
C VAL A 9 -7.06 0.54 1.49
N LYS A 10 -8.35 0.40 1.13
CA LYS A 10 -8.76 0.34 -0.28
C LYS A 10 -8.30 1.60 -1.01
N TYR A 11 -8.62 2.77 -0.48
CA TYR A 11 -8.22 4.04 -1.07
C TYR A 11 -6.70 4.13 -1.28
N LEU A 12 -5.90 3.77 -0.27
CA LEU A 12 -4.45 3.84 -0.35
C LEU A 12 -3.88 2.96 -1.46
N ILE A 13 -4.42 1.75 -1.65
CA ILE A 13 -3.97 0.82 -2.69
C ILE A 13 -4.31 1.36 -4.08
N HIS A 14 -5.48 1.95 -4.26
CA HIS A 14 -5.91 2.43 -5.57
C HIS A 14 -5.26 3.77 -5.95
N LEU A 15 -5.03 4.68 -4.99
CA LEU A 15 -4.66 6.08 -5.23
C LEU A 15 -3.42 6.30 -6.11
N GLN A 16 -2.46 5.37 -6.08
CA GLN A 16 -1.19 5.52 -6.79
C GLN A 16 -0.99 4.50 -7.92
N PHE A 17 -1.96 3.62 -8.14
CA PHE A 17 -1.73 2.42 -8.93
C PHE A 17 -2.73 2.20 -10.06
N TYR A 18 -3.96 2.68 -9.93
CA TYR A 18 -5.01 2.08 -10.75
C TYR A 18 -6.18 3.02 -10.98
N SER A 19 -6.59 3.15 -12.25
CA SER A 19 -7.93 3.60 -12.60
C SER A 19 -8.79 2.38 -12.89
N GLU A 20 -9.74 2.08 -12.00
CA GLU A 20 -10.77 1.04 -12.20
C GLU A 20 -11.54 1.25 -13.52
N GLU A 21 -11.76 2.51 -13.93
CA GLU A 21 -12.52 2.84 -15.13
C GLU A 21 -11.74 2.56 -16.43
N GLU A 22 -10.42 2.71 -16.40
CA GLU A 22 -9.57 2.61 -17.60
C GLU A 22 -8.70 1.34 -17.63
N ASP A 23 -8.67 0.56 -16.54
CA ASP A 23 -7.79 -0.59 -16.32
C ASP A 23 -6.31 -0.29 -16.61
N VAL A 24 -5.82 0.85 -16.09
CA VAL A 24 -4.44 1.36 -16.32
C VAL A 24 -3.70 1.70 -15.04
N ILE A 25 -2.37 1.60 -15.10
CA ILE A 25 -1.43 2.11 -14.09
C ILE A 25 -0.85 3.44 -14.54
N PHE A 26 -0.73 4.38 -13.61
CA PHE A 26 -0.05 5.65 -13.83
C PHE A 26 1.38 5.63 -13.29
N SER A 27 2.28 6.39 -13.92
CA SER A 27 3.54 6.76 -13.28
C SER A 27 3.28 7.56 -12.00
N ARG A 28 4.28 7.65 -11.12
CA ARG A 28 4.15 8.39 -9.85
C ARG A 28 3.78 9.87 -10.05
N ASP A 29 4.18 10.47 -11.17
CA ASP A 29 3.85 11.84 -11.56
C ASP A 29 2.60 11.95 -12.46
N GLN A 30 1.90 10.83 -12.69
CA GLN A 30 0.73 10.68 -13.55
C GLN A 30 0.91 11.11 -15.01
N LYS A 31 2.15 11.34 -15.47
CA LYS A 31 2.42 11.76 -16.86
C LYS A 31 2.42 10.60 -17.84
N GLN A 32 2.65 9.38 -17.36
CA GLN A 32 2.68 8.18 -18.17
C GLN A 32 1.57 7.24 -17.72
N LYS A 33 0.90 6.61 -18.68
CA LYS A 33 -0.12 5.60 -18.44
C LYS A 33 0.25 4.32 -19.17
N LEU A 34 0.11 3.19 -18.49
CA LEU A 34 0.30 1.86 -19.05
C LEU A 34 -0.97 1.06 -18.86
N SER A 35 -1.50 0.54 -19.96
CA SER A 35 -2.54 -0.49 -19.90
C SER A 35 -1.83 -1.84 -19.83
N ILE A 36 -2.05 -2.55 -18.73
CA ILE A 36 -1.51 -3.89 -18.52
C ILE A 36 -2.71 -4.84 -18.43
N PRO A 37 -2.89 -5.77 -19.37
CA PRO A 37 -4.00 -6.71 -19.31
C PRO A 37 -4.04 -7.47 -17.99
N GLY A 38 -5.19 -7.46 -17.31
CA GLY A 38 -5.39 -8.19 -16.05
C GLY A 38 -4.89 -7.47 -14.80
N ILE A 39 -4.49 -6.20 -14.90
CA ILE A 39 -4.01 -5.44 -13.75
C ILE A 39 -5.07 -5.26 -12.65
N GLY A 40 -6.35 -5.14 -13.01
CA GLY A 40 -7.44 -5.10 -12.04
C GLY A 40 -7.47 -6.33 -11.11
N GLU A 41 -7.15 -7.53 -11.62
CA GLU A 41 -7.10 -8.74 -10.79
C GLU A 41 -5.93 -8.70 -9.80
N VAL A 42 -4.78 -8.17 -10.23
CA VAL A 42 -3.61 -7.99 -9.37
C VAL A 42 -3.90 -6.97 -8.27
N VAL A 43 -4.52 -5.84 -8.62
CA VAL A 43 -4.91 -4.79 -7.66
C VAL A 43 -5.94 -5.34 -6.66
N ALA A 44 -6.93 -6.10 -7.12
CA ALA A 44 -7.91 -6.74 -6.25
C ALA A 44 -7.29 -7.78 -5.33
N ALA A 45 -6.33 -8.58 -5.81
CA ALA A 45 -5.60 -9.53 -4.98
C ALA A 45 -4.75 -8.81 -3.91
N PHE A 46 -4.15 -7.68 -4.28
CA PHE A 46 -3.41 -6.82 -3.36
C PHE A 46 -4.34 -6.24 -2.30
N GLU A 47 -5.48 -5.64 -2.70
CA GLU A 47 -6.50 -5.14 -1.77
C GLU A 47 -6.93 -6.19 -0.76
N ASN A 48 -7.22 -7.40 -1.23
CA ASN A 48 -7.63 -8.52 -0.37
C ASN A 48 -6.55 -8.87 0.67
N GLU A 49 -5.27 -8.86 0.29
CA GLU A 49 -4.19 -9.19 1.21
C GLU A 49 -4.11 -8.20 2.37
N PHE A 50 -4.22 -6.90 2.11
CA PHE A 50 -4.20 -5.89 3.17
C PHE A 50 -5.46 -5.94 4.03
N GLN A 51 -6.63 -6.16 3.43
CA GLN A 51 -7.90 -6.27 4.14
C GLN A 51 -7.91 -7.44 5.15
N GLN A 52 -7.37 -8.60 4.77
CA GLN A 52 -7.31 -9.77 5.67
C GLN A 52 -6.56 -9.50 6.98
N HIS A 53 -5.57 -8.61 6.94
CA HIS A 53 -4.70 -8.32 8.09
C HIS A 53 -5.02 -6.98 8.77
N VAL A 54 -6.03 -6.23 8.30
CA VAL A 54 -6.31 -4.87 8.79
C VAL A 54 -6.64 -4.81 10.29
N HIS A 55 -7.21 -5.89 10.83
CA HIS A 55 -7.51 -6.04 12.24
C HIS A 55 -6.26 -5.95 13.14
N LEU A 56 -5.07 -6.27 12.62
CA LEU A 56 -3.81 -6.15 13.34
C LEU A 56 -3.42 -4.68 13.57
N ILE A 57 -3.80 -3.78 12.66
CA ILE A 57 -3.59 -2.33 12.83
C ILE A 57 -4.44 -1.84 14.01
N ARG A 58 -5.72 -2.24 14.09
CA ARG A 58 -6.61 -1.90 15.21
C ARG A 58 -6.08 -2.39 16.56
N LYS A 59 -5.41 -3.55 16.56
CA LYS A 59 -4.75 -4.11 17.75
C LYS A 59 -3.37 -3.52 18.04
N LYS A 60 -2.88 -2.60 17.19
CA LYS A 60 -1.53 -2.02 17.24
C LYS A 60 -0.41 -3.04 17.10
N GLU A 61 -0.69 -4.17 16.46
CA GLU A 61 0.25 -5.25 16.17
C GLU A 61 0.98 -5.01 14.83
N TYR A 62 1.58 -3.82 14.68
CA TYR A 62 2.07 -3.32 13.39
C TYR A 62 3.18 -4.18 12.76
N ARG A 63 4.10 -4.70 13.57
CA ARG A 63 5.13 -5.63 13.08
C ARG A 63 4.51 -6.94 12.58
N THR A 64 3.51 -7.48 13.28
CA THR A 64 2.80 -8.69 12.86
C THR A 64 2.07 -8.45 11.54
N PHE A 65 1.43 -7.29 11.40
CA PHE A 65 0.82 -6.84 10.15
C PHE A 65 1.84 -6.84 9.01
N LEU A 66 2.97 -6.14 9.16
CA LEU A 66 4.00 -6.08 8.13
C LEU A 66 4.58 -7.46 7.78
N ASN A 67 4.84 -8.30 8.78
CA ASN A 67 5.30 -9.66 8.54
C ASN A 67 4.27 -10.53 7.81
N ALA A 68 2.97 -10.31 8.02
CA ALA A 68 1.92 -11.03 7.31
C ALA A 68 1.93 -10.64 5.82
N ILE A 69 1.98 -9.35 5.51
CA ILE A 69 2.05 -8.84 4.14
C ILE A 69 3.35 -9.30 3.45
N ASN A 70 4.48 -9.25 4.15
CA ASN A 70 5.80 -9.60 3.60
C ASN A 70 5.90 -11.05 3.09
N LYS A 71 5.04 -11.94 3.57
CA LYS A 71 5.00 -13.34 3.08
C LYS A 71 4.60 -13.45 1.61
N LYS A 72 3.78 -12.52 1.12
CA LYS A 72 3.34 -12.52 -0.29
C LYS A 72 4.00 -11.41 -1.10
N ILE A 73 4.31 -10.30 -0.45
CA ILE A 73 4.80 -9.08 -1.10
C ILE A 73 6.16 -8.78 -0.48
N PRO A 74 7.27 -9.15 -1.12
CA PRO A 74 8.58 -8.98 -0.51
C PRO A 74 8.96 -7.50 -0.33
N PHE A 75 9.21 -7.06 0.91
CA PHE A 75 9.78 -5.75 1.25
C PHE A 75 10.59 -5.83 2.54
N ASP A 76 11.35 -4.77 2.84
CA ASP A 76 12.10 -4.67 4.11
C ASP A 76 11.18 -4.20 5.24
N VAL A 77 10.75 -5.16 6.07
CA VAL A 77 9.89 -4.91 7.23
C VAL A 77 10.54 -3.96 8.23
N GLU A 78 11.85 -4.06 8.45
CA GLU A 78 12.53 -3.23 9.45
C GLU A 78 12.62 -1.78 8.98
N SER A 79 12.93 -1.56 7.69
CA SER A 79 12.92 -0.21 7.12
C SER A 79 11.56 0.47 7.30
N VAL A 80 10.46 -0.24 6.99
CA VAL A 80 9.10 0.31 7.14
C VAL A 80 8.77 0.59 8.60
N LEU A 81 9.18 -0.28 9.54
CA LEU A 81 8.98 -0.06 10.98
C LEU A 81 9.77 1.15 11.51
N VAL A 82 11.00 1.35 11.04
CA VAL A 82 11.83 2.49 11.43
C VAL A 82 11.17 3.80 10.98
N ASP A 83 10.74 3.87 9.72
CA ASP A 83 10.05 5.04 9.18
C ASP A 83 8.72 5.29 9.90
N PHE A 84 7.95 4.23 10.15
CA PHE A 84 6.70 4.32 10.92
C PHE A 84 6.93 4.91 12.31
N ASN A 85 7.88 4.36 13.08
CA ASN A 85 8.17 4.83 14.44
C ASN A 85 8.66 6.29 14.45
N LYS A 86 9.42 6.69 13.44
CA LYS A 86 9.82 8.08 13.26
C LYS A 86 8.60 8.98 13.04
N SER A 87 7.71 8.62 12.13
CA SER A 87 6.47 9.37 11.89
C SER A 87 5.58 9.45 13.14
N VAL A 88 5.45 8.37 13.90
CA VAL A 88 4.69 8.36 15.17
C VAL A 88 5.31 9.28 16.21
N SER A 89 6.64 9.30 16.32
CA SER A 89 7.38 10.18 17.22
C SER A 89 7.16 11.66 16.88
N GLU A 90 7.22 12.00 15.59
CA GLU A 90 7.01 13.37 15.09
C GLU A 90 5.56 13.84 15.26
N LEU A 91 4.59 12.96 15.07
CA LEU A 91 3.15 13.27 15.19
C LEU A 91 2.69 13.40 16.66
N GLY A 92 3.42 12.78 17.59
CA GLY A 92 3.00 12.56 18.96
C GLY A 92 1.97 11.42 19.04
N GLY A 93 2.29 10.33 19.74
CA GLY A 93 1.51 9.07 19.70
C GLY A 93 0.03 9.15 20.14
N HIS A 94 -0.40 10.26 20.74
CA HIS A 94 -1.81 10.52 21.07
C HIS A 94 -2.65 10.91 19.85
N ASN A 95 -2.02 11.34 18.76
CA ASN A 95 -2.67 11.70 17.49
C ASN A 95 -2.71 10.53 16.50
N LEU A 96 -2.14 9.37 16.86
CA LEU A 96 -2.06 8.21 15.98
C LEU A 96 -3.40 7.45 15.96
N THR A 97 -4.21 7.70 14.93
CA THR A 97 -5.41 6.91 14.65
C THR A 97 -5.07 5.65 13.85
N ASP A 98 -6.04 4.73 13.71
CA ASP A 98 -5.88 3.52 12.92
C ASP A 98 -5.66 3.85 11.43
N GLU A 99 -6.35 4.87 10.90
CA GLU A 99 -6.22 5.32 9.51
C GLU A 99 -4.85 5.95 9.24
N LEU A 100 -4.34 6.75 10.18
CA LEU A 100 -2.98 7.28 10.09
C LEU A 100 -1.94 6.17 10.18
N SER A 101 -2.19 5.18 11.04
CA SER A 101 -1.33 4.00 11.12
C SER A 101 -1.30 3.25 9.79
N ALA A 102 -2.46 3.04 9.15
CA ALA A 102 -2.54 2.42 7.83
C ALA A 102 -1.80 3.24 6.77
N ASN A 103 -1.94 4.57 6.77
CA ASN A 103 -1.23 5.43 5.83
C ASN A 103 0.30 5.29 5.94
N PHE A 104 0.83 5.31 7.17
CA PHE A 104 2.28 5.20 7.40
C PHE A 104 2.84 3.79 7.17
N LEU A 105 2.03 2.74 7.34
CA LEU A 105 2.46 1.36 7.10
C LEU A 105 2.34 0.94 5.63
N ILE A 106 1.24 1.32 4.98
CA ILE A 106 0.91 0.87 3.60
C ILE A 106 1.59 1.77 2.57
N GLY A 107 1.68 3.08 2.82
CA GLY A 107 2.26 4.06 1.90
C GLY A 107 3.68 3.72 1.41
N PRO A 108 4.63 3.34 2.30
CA PRO A 108 5.97 2.92 1.89
C PRO A 108 5.99 1.64 1.05
N ILE A 109 5.23 0.61 1.44
CA ILE A 109 5.13 -0.66 0.71
C ILE A 109 4.59 -0.41 -0.70
N ARG A 110 3.51 0.36 -0.79
CA ARG A 110 2.88 0.80 -2.03
C ARG A 110 3.90 1.50 -2.94
N SER A 111 4.64 2.47 -2.39
CA SER A 111 5.61 3.26 -3.17
C SER A 111 6.76 2.39 -3.70
N PHE A 112 7.24 1.44 -2.89
CA PHE A 112 8.29 0.49 -3.29
C PHE A 112 7.84 -0.39 -4.46
N LEU A 113 6.64 -0.97 -4.37
CA LEU A 113 6.10 -1.81 -5.43
C LEU A 113 5.84 -1.03 -6.71
N HIS A 114 5.36 0.21 -6.59
CA HIS A 114 5.16 1.09 -7.73
C HIS A 114 6.44 1.29 -8.50
N SER A 115 7.51 1.73 -7.84
CA SER A 115 8.80 1.90 -8.50
C SER A 115 9.31 0.59 -9.11
N ARG A 116 9.25 -0.53 -8.38
CA ARG A 116 9.79 -1.79 -8.88
C ARG A 116 9.03 -2.35 -10.09
N GLU A 117 7.70 -2.45 -9.99
CA GLU A 117 6.86 -3.12 -11.00
C GLU A 117 6.63 -2.20 -12.21
N PHE A 118 6.37 -0.90 -11.98
CA PHE A 118 6.16 0.06 -13.05
C PHE A 118 7.44 0.29 -13.84
N ASP A 119 8.59 0.49 -13.18
CA ASP A 119 9.85 0.67 -13.88
C ASP A 119 10.25 -0.60 -14.64
N ALA A 120 10.05 -1.80 -14.05
CA ALA A 120 10.29 -3.06 -14.75
C ALA A 120 9.44 -3.17 -16.03
N CYS A 121 8.13 -2.89 -15.95
CA CYS A 121 7.26 -2.89 -17.12
C CYS A 121 7.71 -1.87 -18.18
N ILE A 122 8.10 -0.65 -17.80
CA ILE A 122 8.60 0.35 -18.76
C ILE A 122 9.91 -0.10 -19.42
N TYR A 123 10.81 -0.71 -18.66
CA TYR A 123 12.07 -1.21 -19.21
C TYR A 123 11.88 -2.40 -20.15
N GLU A 124 10.91 -3.29 -19.89
CA GLU A 124 10.62 -4.44 -20.76
C GLU A 124 9.86 -4.07 -22.05
N VAL A 125 9.11 -2.98 -22.05
CA VAL A 125 8.34 -2.50 -23.22
C VAL A 125 9.21 -1.66 -24.18
N LYS A 126 10.42 -1.27 -23.77
CA LYS A 126 11.40 -0.56 -24.62
C LYS A 126 12.35 -1.49 -25.35
#